data_AF-A0A0K1IXA7-F1
#
_entry.id   AF-A0A0K1IXA7-F1
#
_cell.length_a   1.000
_cell.length_b   1.000
_cell.length_c   1.000
_cell.angle_alpha   90.00
_cell.angle_beta   90.00
_cell.angle_gamma   90.00
#
_symmetry.space_group_name_H-M   'P 1'
#
loop_
_entity.id
_entity.type
_entity.pdbx_description
1 polymer ?
#
loop_
_entity_poly.entity_id
_entity_poly.type
_entity_poly.pdbx_seq_one_letter_code
_entity_poly.pdbx_strand_id
1 'polypeptide(L)'
;MTRDEIFDLMSNHRRRYTLHYCKRADGAVELGDLAEQVAAWEQDKEISDLTSAERKTVYTSLQQTHLPRLEQAGVLRYDRGEVELTERMERLDIYMDIVPENSVPWGVYYLGLSVLSSLVVAALWADVLPTGTVPLLAYPTVIVAAFGLSAAYHTVTNRRYQFENLERPP
;
A
#
# COMPACT_ATOMS: atom_id res chain seq x y z
N MET A 1 -3.74 -5.93 -18.68
CA MET A 1 -4.09 -5.94 -17.26
C MET A 1 -4.64 -4.58 -16.93
N THR A 2 -5.82 -4.53 -16.35
CA THR A 2 -6.36 -3.28 -15.80
C THR A 2 -5.61 -2.93 -14.51
N ARG A 3 -5.79 -1.69 -14.04
CA ARG A 3 -5.18 -1.27 -12.78
C ARG A 3 -5.71 -2.09 -11.60
N ASP A 4 -7.00 -2.40 -11.60
CA ASP A 4 -7.66 -3.23 -10.58
C ASP A 4 -7.08 -4.66 -10.54
N GLU A 5 -6.76 -5.25 -11.70
CA GLU A 5 -6.14 -6.57 -11.78
C GLU A 5 -4.71 -6.58 -11.21
N ILE A 6 -3.94 -5.50 -11.42
CA ILE A 6 -2.61 -5.34 -10.81
C ILE A 6 -2.74 -5.19 -9.30
N PHE A 7 -3.71 -4.41 -8.81
CA PHE A 7 -3.96 -4.28 -7.38
C PHE A 7 -4.37 -5.61 -6.73
N ASP A 8 -5.28 -6.35 -7.35
CA ASP A 8 -5.66 -7.67 -6.86
C ASP A 8 -4.46 -8.62 -6.84
N LEU A 9 -3.62 -8.59 -7.88
CA LEU A 9 -2.37 -9.35 -7.92
C LEU A 9 -1.39 -8.89 -6.82
N MET A 10 -1.30 -7.61 -6.50
CA MET A 10 -0.35 -7.08 -5.51
C MET A 10 -0.89 -7.04 -4.07
N SER A 11 -2.18 -7.34 -3.87
CA SER A 11 -2.85 -7.28 -2.56
C SER A 11 -2.27 -8.24 -1.50
N ASN A 12 -1.53 -9.28 -1.90
CA ASN A 12 -0.98 -10.27 -0.99
C ASN A 12 0.52 -10.07 -0.80
N HIS A 13 0.95 -9.94 0.46
CA HIS A 13 2.34 -9.72 0.82
C HIS A 13 3.31 -10.76 0.25
N ARG A 14 2.96 -12.06 0.23
CA ARG A 14 3.85 -13.10 -0.32
C ARG A 14 4.12 -12.92 -1.82
N ARG A 15 3.14 -12.37 -2.58
CA ARG A 15 3.34 -12.04 -4.01
C ARG A 15 4.29 -10.85 -4.17
N ARG A 16 4.18 -9.83 -3.31
CA ARG A 16 5.10 -8.69 -3.29
C ARG A 16 6.53 -9.13 -2.98
N TYR A 17 6.68 -9.94 -1.93
CA TYR A 17 7.96 -10.48 -1.45
C TYR A 17 8.63 -11.32 -2.54
N THR A 18 7.83 -12.14 -3.24
CA THR A 18 8.31 -12.94 -4.36
C THR A 18 8.89 -12.09 -5.48
N LEU A 19 8.16 -11.09 -5.95
CA LEU A 19 8.63 -10.21 -7.01
C LEU A 19 9.86 -9.40 -6.56
N HIS A 20 9.88 -8.98 -5.30
CA HIS A 20 10.99 -8.23 -4.72
C HIS A 20 12.29 -9.03 -4.68
N TYR A 21 12.20 -10.30 -4.27
CA TYR A 21 13.35 -11.20 -4.26
C TYR A 21 13.86 -11.49 -5.67
N CYS A 22 12.97 -11.87 -6.58
CA CYS A 22 13.35 -12.22 -7.95
C CYS A 22 13.94 -11.01 -8.71
N LYS A 23 13.50 -9.78 -8.39
CA LYS A 23 14.04 -8.55 -9.01
C LYS A 23 15.47 -8.25 -8.61
N ARG A 24 15.90 -8.68 -7.42
CA ARG A 24 17.29 -8.51 -6.96
C ARG A 24 18.19 -9.65 -7.38
N ALA A 25 17.62 -10.78 -7.77
CA ALA A 25 18.38 -11.90 -8.28
C ALA A 25 18.75 -11.65 -9.75
N ASP A 26 20.00 -11.93 -10.10
CA ASP A 26 20.45 -11.94 -11.49
C ASP A 26 20.02 -13.27 -12.15
N GLY A 27 18.73 -13.38 -12.49
CA GLY A 27 18.16 -14.52 -13.23
C GLY A 27 17.18 -15.39 -12.42
N ALA A 28 17.08 -16.67 -12.79
CA ALA A 28 16.18 -17.62 -12.16
C ALA A 28 16.62 -17.92 -10.71
N VAL A 29 15.64 -18.03 -9.80
CA VAL A 29 15.85 -18.37 -8.39
C VAL A 29 15.18 -19.70 -8.05
N GLU A 30 15.79 -20.46 -7.15
CA GLU A 30 15.15 -21.67 -6.63
C GLU A 30 13.98 -21.34 -5.71
N LEU A 31 12.89 -22.10 -5.83
CA LEU A 31 11.71 -21.97 -4.97
C LEU A 31 12.05 -22.19 -3.49
N GLY A 32 13.05 -23.04 -3.21
CA GLY A 32 13.55 -23.24 -1.86
C GLY A 32 14.03 -21.92 -1.26
N ASP A 33 15.07 -21.34 -1.86
CA ASP A 33 15.69 -20.08 -1.43
C ASP A 33 14.68 -18.94 -1.36
N LEU A 34 13.81 -18.84 -2.38
CA LEU A 34 12.72 -17.88 -2.40
C LEU A 34 11.79 -18.07 -1.18
N ALA A 35 11.38 -19.29 -0.88
CA ALA A 35 10.51 -19.56 0.26
C ALA A 35 11.20 -19.27 1.60
N GLU A 36 12.50 -19.53 1.72
CA GLU A 36 13.27 -19.20 2.93
C GLU A 36 13.32 -17.69 3.13
N GLN A 37 13.64 -16.93 2.08
CA GLN A 37 13.73 -15.48 2.17
C GLN A 37 12.36 -14.83 2.44
N VAL A 38 11.31 -15.30 1.77
CA VAL A 38 9.94 -14.80 2.01
C VAL A 38 9.51 -15.12 3.44
N ALA A 39 9.83 -16.30 3.98
CA ALA A 39 9.54 -16.66 5.37
C ALA A 39 10.32 -15.80 6.37
N ALA A 40 11.60 -15.51 6.08
CA ALA A 40 12.42 -14.61 6.88
C ALA A 40 11.80 -13.22 6.98
N TRP A 41 11.33 -12.65 5.86
CA TRP A 41 10.67 -11.35 5.84
C TRP A 41 9.27 -11.37 6.50
N GLU A 42 8.50 -12.45 6.34
CA GLU A 42 7.17 -12.57 6.96
C GLU A 42 7.26 -12.66 8.49
N GLN A 43 8.25 -13.41 8.98
CA GLN A 43 8.42 -13.69 10.40
C GLN A 43 9.38 -12.73 11.12
N ASP A 44 10.07 -11.88 10.36
CA ASP A 44 11.14 -10.98 10.85
C ASP A 44 12.23 -11.71 11.60
N LYS A 45 12.80 -12.69 10.90
CA LYS A 45 13.87 -13.54 11.41
C LYS A 45 14.98 -13.60 10.39
N GLU A 46 16.19 -13.84 10.85
CA GLU A 46 17.23 -14.32 9.96
C GLU A 46 16.87 -15.72 9.45
N ILE A 47 17.33 -16.08 8.25
CA ILE A 47 17.06 -17.40 7.67
C ILE A 47 17.56 -18.52 8.60
N SER A 48 18.69 -18.30 9.30
CA SER A 48 19.24 -19.24 10.27
C SER A 48 18.32 -19.52 11.47
N ASP A 49 17.43 -18.58 11.80
CA ASP A 49 16.49 -18.69 12.93
C ASP A 49 15.12 -19.27 12.51
N LEU A 50 14.93 -19.55 11.21
CA LEU A 50 13.69 -20.14 10.71
C LEU A 50 13.57 -21.61 11.10
N THR A 51 12.37 -21.98 11.55
CA THR A 51 12.02 -23.38 11.72
C THR A 51 11.67 -24.03 10.39
N SER A 52 11.88 -25.35 10.28
CA SER A 52 11.47 -26.12 9.09
C SER A 52 9.97 -26.01 8.80
N ALA A 53 9.14 -25.80 9.83
CA ALA A 53 7.69 -25.65 9.67
C ALA A 53 7.33 -24.30 9.04
N GLU A 54 7.99 -23.22 9.44
CA GLU A 54 7.80 -21.88 8.85
C GLU A 54 8.19 -21.89 7.36
N ARG A 55 9.38 -22.43 7.03
CA ARG A 55 9.85 -22.58 5.65
C ARG A 55 8.86 -23.38 4.79
N LYS A 56 8.42 -24.54 5.29
CA LYS A 56 7.50 -25.43 4.58
C LYS A 56 6.13 -24.78 4.32
N THR A 57 5.66 -23.97 5.26
CA THR A 57 4.37 -23.26 5.13
C THR A 57 4.42 -22.26 3.98
N VAL A 58 5.48 -21.44 3.94
CA VAL A 58 5.66 -20.46 2.86
C VAL A 58 5.89 -21.16 1.53
N TYR A 59 6.76 -22.17 1.47
CA TYR A 59 7.01 -22.96 0.26
C TYR A 59 5.71 -23.49 -0.35
N THR A 60 4.88 -24.14 0.47
CA THR A 60 3.61 -24.74 0.02
C THR A 60 2.66 -23.65 -0.50
N SER A 61 2.57 -22.52 0.21
CA SER A 61 1.73 -21.39 -0.19
C SER A 61 2.19 -20.78 -1.51
N LEU A 62 3.50 -20.59 -1.69
CA LEU A 62 4.08 -20.07 -2.93
C LEU A 62 3.76 -20.99 -4.09
N GLN A 63 4.03 -22.29 -3.94
CA GLN A 63 3.84 -23.29 -4.98
C GLN A 63 2.37 -23.43 -5.40
N GLN A 64 1.44 -23.46 -4.44
CA GLN A 64 0.04 -23.80 -4.72
C GLN A 64 -0.83 -22.59 -5.08
N THR A 65 -0.49 -21.41 -4.56
CA THR A 65 -1.37 -20.23 -4.65
C THR A 65 -0.71 -19.07 -5.37
N HIS A 66 0.49 -18.68 -4.94
CA HIS A 66 1.06 -17.40 -5.36
C HIS A 66 1.74 -17.47 -6.72
N LEU A 67 2.61 -18.44 -6.95
CA LEU A 67 3.32 -18.61 -8.22
C LEU A 67 2.37 -18.89 -9.38
N PRO A 68 1.36 -19.80 -9.26
CA PRO A 68 0.41 -20.01 -10.36
C PRO A 68 -0.35 -18.74 -10.74
N ARG A 69 -0.70 -17.88 -9.77
CA ARG A 69 -1.43 -16.63 -10.05
C ARG A 69 -0.53 -15.57 -10.69
N LEU A 70 0.73 -15.47 -10.25
CA LEU A 70 1.73 -14.59 -10.85
C LEU A 70 2.11 -15.04 -12.28
N GLU A 71 2.17 -16.35 -12.51
CA GLU A 71 2.39 -16.92 -13.84
C GLU A 71 1.20 -16.71 -14.78
N GLN A 72 -0.03 -16.87 -14.30
CA GLN A 72 -1.25 -16.53 -15.07
C GLN A 72 -1.31 -15.05 -15.47
N ALA A 73 -0.82 -14.17 -14.59
CA ALA A 73 -0.65 -12.75 -14.89
C ALA A 73 0.52 -12.48 -15.86
N GLY A 74 1.38 -13.48 -16.10
CA GLY A 74 2.55 -13.40 -16.95
C GLY A 74 3.60 -12.43 -16.43
N VAL A 75 3.73 -12.27 -15.12
CA VAL A 75 4.79 -11.43 -14.50
C VAL A 75 6.05 -12.24 -14.22
N LEU A 76 5.90 -13.54 -13.94
CA LEU A 76 6.99 -14.49 -13.78
C LEU A 76 6.67 -15.79 -14.50
N ARG A 77 7.67 -16.65 -14.63
CA ARG A 77 7.55 -18.05 -15.07
C ARG A 77 8.02 -18.96 -13.94
N TYR A 78 7.31 -20.06 -13.72
CA TYR A 78 7.68 -21.08 -12.74
C TYR A 78 7.77 -22.45 -13.41
N ASP A 79 8.99 -22.99 -13.53
CA ASP A 79 9.23 -24.32 -14.11
C ASP A 79 10.20 -25.11 -13.26
N ARG A 80 9.89 -26.39 -13.00
CA ARG A 80 10.78 -27.37 -12.33
C ARG A 80 11.44 -26.88 -11.01
N GLY A 81 10.78 -25.98 -10.28
CA GLY A 81 11.30 -25.46 -9.01
C GLY A 81 12.08 -24.15 -9.14
N GLU A 82 12.22 -23.61 -10.36
CA GLU A 82 12.86 -22.33 -10.63
C GLU A 82 11.81 -21.26 -10.95
N VAL A 83 12.01 -20.06 -10.41
CA VAL A 83 11.17 -18.88 -10.60
C VAL A 83 11.99 -17.81 -11.29
N GLU A 84 11.48 -17.27 -12.40
CA GLU A 84 12.18 -16.23 -13.16
C GLU A 84 11.22 -15.11 -13.54
N LEU A 85 11.64 -13.85 -13.38
CA LEU A 85 10.85 -12.72 -13.85
C LEU A 85 10.80 -12.71 -15.37
N THR A 86 9.66 -12.32 -15.91
CA THR A 86 9.52 -12.09 -17.34
C THR A 86 9.83 -10.63 -17.68
N GLU A 87 10.20 -10.37 -18.93
CA GLU A 87 10.30 -9.04 -19.56
C GLU A 87 9.04 -8.16 -19.36
N ARG A 88 7.89 -8.78 -19.07
CA ARG A 88 6.64 -8.05 -18.77
C ARG A 88 6.70 -7.32 -17.43
N MET A 89 7.45 -7.86 -16.46
CA MET A 89 7.58 -7.28 -15.12
C MET A 89 8.36 -5.98 -15.14
N GLU A 90 9.39 -5.85 -15.99
CA GLU A 90 10.17 -4.61 -16.12
C GLU A 90 9.30 -3.42 -16.55
N ARG A 91 8.24 -3.67 -17.35
CA ARG A 91 7.25 -2.63 -17.71
C ARG A 91 6.23 -2.35 -16.62
N LEU A 92 5.99 -3.30 -15.70
CA LEU A 92 5.05 -3.14 -14.59
C LEU A 92 5.63 -2.31 -13.45
N ASP A 93 6.95 -2.28 -13.27
CA ASP A 93 7.63 -1.46 -12.25
C ASP A 93 7.21 0.02 -12.29
N ILE A 94 6.98 0.56 -13.50
CA ILE A 94 6.52 1.94 -13.71
C ILE A 94 5.14 2.19 -13.10
N TYR A 95 4.29 1.16 -13.01
CA TYR A 95 2.96 1.25 -12.42
C TYR A 95 2.93 0.94 -10.93
N MET A 96 3.94 0.26 -10.37
CA MET A 96 3.97 -0.12 -8.94
C MET A 96 4.61 0.92 -8.03
N ASP A 97 5.47 1.80 -8.57
CA ASP A 97 5.94 3.00 -7.87
C ASP A 97 4.84 4.08 -7.75
N ILE A 98 3.66 3.85 -8.34
CA ILE A 98 2.57 4.82 -8.40
C ILE A 98 1.27 4.15 -7.91
N VAL A 99 0.97 4.46 -6.64
CA VAL A 99 -0.35 4.58 -5.97
C VAL A 99 -0.85 3.40 -5.11
N PRO A 100 -1.14 3.63 -3.81
CA PRO A 100 -2.21 2.96 -3.07
C PRO A 100 -3.58 3.60 -3.42
N GLU A 101 -4.39 2.99 -4.29
CA GLU A 101 -5.62 3.62 -4.84
C GLU A 101 -6.90 3.46 -4.03
N ASN A 102 -6.86 2.89 -2.84
CA ASN A 102 -8.07 2.79 -2.02
C ASN A 102 -8.18 3.85 -0.91
N SER A 103 -7.57 5.01 -1.12
CA SER A 103 -7.85 6.21 -0.33
C SER A 103 -8.21 7.35 -1.28
N VAL A 104 -9.33 8.04 -1.02
CA VAL A 104 -9.62 9.32 -1.64
C VAL A 104 -8.33 10.14 -1.59
N PRO A 105 -7.79 10.64 -2.73
CA PRO A 105 -6.53 11.36 -2.72
C PRO A 105 -6.62 12.45 -1.66
N TRP A 106 -5.79 12.38 -0.63
CA TRP A 106 -5.92 13.26 0.54
C TRP A 106 -5.90 14.73 0.13
N GLY A 107 -5.13 15.06 -0.92
CA GLY A 107 -5.13 16.36 -1.55
C GLY A 107 -6.51 16.83 -2.02
N VAL A 108 -7.33 15.96 -2.61
CA VAL A 108 -8.70 16.28 -3.07
C VAL A 108 -9.64 16.50 -1.88
N TYR A 109 -9.54 15.66 -0.84
CA TYR A 109 -10.33 15.84 0.38
C TYR A 109 -10.02 17.18 1.07
N TYR A 110 -8.74 17.48 1.28
CA TYR A 110 -8.31 18.74 1.90
C TYR A 110 -8.60 19.94 1.00
N LEU A 111 -8.47 19.81 -0.32
CA LEU A 111 -8.87 20.86 -1.26
C LEU A 111 -10.37 21.15 -1.16
N GLY A 112 -11.22 20.12 -1.09
CA GLY A 112 -12.67 20.29 -0.86
C GLY A 112 -12.96 21.00 0.46
N LEU A 113 -12.30 20.59 1.55
CA LEU A 113 -12.45 21.20 2.87
C LEU A 113 -11.96 22.66 2.89
N SER A 114 -10.87 22.97 2.20
CA SER A 114 -10.34 24.32 2.02
C SER A 114 -11.26 25.20 1.20
N VAL A 115 -11.82 24.69 0.10
CA VAL A 115 -12.80 25.41 -0.73
C VAL A 115 -14.05 25.73 0.09
N LEU A 116 -14.60 24.74 0.80
CA LEU A 116 -15.77 24.93 1.66
C LEU A 116 -15.51 25.97 2.76
N SER A 117 -14.35 25.89 3.42
CA SER A 117 -13.96 26.84 4.47
C SER A 117 -13.76 28.25 3.91
N SER A 118 -13.20 28.36 2.70
CA SER A 118 -13.02 29.65 2.03
C SER A 118 -14.36 30.30 1.64
N LEU A 119 -15.35 29.50 1.22
CA LEU A 119 -16.70 29.98 0.96
C LEU A 119 -17.37 30.52 2.24
N VAL A 120 -17.18 29.85 3.38
CA VAL A 120 -17.68 30.35 4.68
C VAL A 120 -17.01 31.68 5.04
N VAL A 121 -15.69 31.80 4.87
CA VAL A 121 -14.96 33.06 5.12
C VAL A 121 -15.41 34.19 4.19
N ALA A 122 -15.59 33.89 2.90
CA ALA A 122 -16.10 34.86 1.93
C ALA A 122 -17.53 35.33 2.28
N ALA A 123 -18.39 34.42 2.74
CA ALA A 123 -19.75 34.74 3.19
C ALA A 123 -19.76 35.61 4.45
N LEU A 124 -18.80 35.42 5.37
CA LEU A 124 -18.60 36.32 6.51
C LEU A 124 -18.13 37.71 6.08
N TRP A 125 -17.21 37.80 5.12
CA TRP A 125 -16.73 39.06 4.56
C TRP A 125 -17.82 39.88 3.86
N ALA A 126 -18.77 39.19 3.23
CA ALA A 126 -19.90 39.82 2.57
C ALA A 126 -21.10 40.08 3.51
N ASP A 127 -20.93 39.88 4.82
CA ASP A 127 -21.99 40.00 5.86
C ASP A 127 -23.26 39.16 5.55
N VAL A 128 -23.09 38.04 4.82
CA VAL A 128 -24.18 37.12 4.47
C VAL A 128 -24.55 36.23 5.66
N LEU A 129 -23.56 35.88 6.49
CA LEU A 129 -23.74 35.04 7.68
C LEU A 129 -23.95 35.89 8.93
N PRO A 130 -24.78 35.43 9.89
CA PRO A 130 -25.04 36.18 11.11
C PRO A 130 -23.80 36.22 12.01
N THR A 131 -23.29 37.42 12.26
CA THR A 131 -22.16 37.69 13.17
C THR A 131 -22.59 38.36 14.48
N GLY A 132 -23.75 39.02 14.51
CA GLY A 132 -24.22 39.78 15.68
C GLY A 132 -24.69 38.92 16.87
N THR A 133 -25.21 37.72 16.60
CA THR A 133 -25.71 36.79 17.63
C THR A 133 -24.73 35.66 17.95
N VAL A 134 -23.64 35.56 17.18
CA VAL A 134 -22.69 34.45 17.21
C VAL A 134 -21.35 34.99 17.71
N PRO A 135 -20.67 34.31 18.65
CA PRO A 135 -19.34 34.74 19.10
C PRO A 135 -18.35 34.85 17.94
N LEU A 136 -17.48 35.88 17.97
CA LEU A 136 -16.49 36.17 16.92
C LEU A 136 -15.67 34.93 16.49
N LEU A 137 -15.34 34.06 17.45
CA LEU A 137 -14.49 32.88 17.21
C LEU A 137 -15.28 31.61 16.84
N ALA A 138 -16.60 31.64 16.77
CA ALA A 138 -17.39 30.43 16.51
C ALA A 138 -17.07 29.79 15.15
N TYR A 139 -17.14 30.56 14.06
CA TYR A 139 -16.84 30.05 12.71
C TYR A 139 -15.38 29.61 12.54
N PRO A 140 -14.36 30.38 12.98
CA PRO A 140 -12.98 29.91 12.98
C PRO A 140 -12.78 28.61 13.77
N THR A 141 -13.44 28.48 14.93
CA THR A 141 -13.33 27.27 15.77
C THR A 141 -13.89 26.05 15.06
N VAL A 142 -15.04 26.17 14.37
CA VAL A 142 -15.63 25.07 13.60
C VAL A 142 -14.73 24.65 12.44
N ILE A 143 -14.16 25.61 11.70
CA ILE A 143 -13.23 25.33 10.60
C ILE A 143 -12.00 24.59 11.13
N VAL A 144 -11.34 25.13 12.16
CA VAL A 144 -10.14 24.52 12.77
C VAL A 144 -10.45 23.14 13.33
N ALA A 145 -11.61 22.95 13.99
CA ALA A 145 -12.03 21.66 14.49
C ALA A 145 -12.25 20.64 13.36
N ALA A 146 -12.84 21.03 12.23
CA ALA A 146 -13.03 20.15 11.08
C ALA A 146 -11.68 19.68 10.50
N PHE A 147 -10.73 20.60 10.30
CA PHE A 147 -9.38 20.24 9.86
C PHE A 147 -8.65 19.38 10.88
N GLY A 148 -8.72 19.73 12.17
CA GLY A 148 -8.03 19.04 13.25
C GLY A 148 -8.54 17.61 13.48
N LEU A 149 -9.87 17.42 13.52
CA LEU A 149 -10.49 16.10 13.65
C LEU A 149 -10.18 15.22 12.43
N SER A 150 -10.24 15.80 11.23
CA SER A 150 -9.88 15.08 10.01
C SER A 150 -8.40 14.68 10.01
N ALA A 151 -7.50 15.59 10.35
CA ALA A 151 -6.06 15.29 10.47
C ALA A 151 -5.76 14.27 11.57
N ALA A 152 -6.45 14.31 12.71
CA ALA A 152 -6.29 13.34 13.79
C ALA A 152 -6.79 11.95 13.37
N TYR A 153 -7.98 11.88 12.77
CA TYR A 153 -8.53 10.65 12.21
C TYR A 153 -7.58 10.05 11.17
N HIS A 154 -7.04 10.88 10.27
CA HIS A 154 -6.07 10.43 9.28
C HIS A 154 -4.74 10.02 9.91
N THR A 155 -4.22 10.72 10.92
CA THR A 155 -2.95 10.33 11.55
C THR A 155 -3.08 9.00 12.30
N VAL A 156 -4.20 8.77 12.98
CA VAL A 156 -4.48 7.51 13.69
C VAL A 156 -4.70 6.36 12.72
N THR A 157 -5.44 6.60 11.63
CA THR A 157 -5.73 5.60 10.60
C THR A 157 -4.51 5.31 9.73
N ASN A 158 -3.76 6.33 9.33
CA ASN A 158 -2.56 6.20 8.51
C ASN A 158 -1.42 5.52 9.27
N ARG A 159 -1.32 5.67 10.59
CA ARG A 159 -0.39 4.85 11.40
C ARG A 159 -0.68 3.36 11.24
N ARG A 160 -1.96 2.94 11.19
CA ARG A 160 -2.30 1.53 10.92
C ARG A 160 -1.89 1.05 9.53
N TYR A 161 -1.86 1.94 8.52
CA TYR A 161 -1.43 1.60 7.16
C TYR A 161 0.08 1.76 6.92
N GLN A 162 0.78 2.61 7.70
CA GLN A 162 2.23 2.83 7.61
C GLN A 162 3.05 1.79 8.39
N PHE A 163 2.57 1.31 9.55
CA PHE A 163 3.27 0.24 10.29
C PHE A 163 3.21 -1.12 9.59
N GLU A 164 2.41 -1.26 8.53
CA GLU A 164 2.34 -2.46 7.70
C GLU A 164 3.17 -2.38 6.41
N ASN A 165 3.75 -1.21 6.05
CA ASN A 165 4.31 -0.98 4.72
C ASN A 165 5.73 -0.40 4.62
N LEU A 166 6.42 -0.01 5.71
CA LEU A 166 7.70 0.74 5.55
C LEU A 166 8.90 0.33 6.43
N GLU A 167 8.77 -0.54 7.42
CA GLU A 167 9.91 -0.91 8.29
C GLU A 167 10.50 -2.30 8.04
N ARG A 168 9.94 -3.05 7.10
CA ARG A 168 10.53 -4.28 6.60
C ARG A 168 10.61 -4.18 5.09
N PRO A 169 11.66 -4.72 4.45
CA PRO A 169 11.68 -4.79 3.00
C PRO A 169 10.34 -5.40 2.52
N PRO A 170 9.84 -5.00 1.35
CA PRO A 170 8.68 -5.67 0.80
C PRO A 170 9.06 -7.09 0.36
#